data_AF-A0A084WTW0-F1
#
_entry.id   AF-A0A084WTW0-F1
#
_cell.length_a   1.000
_cell.length_b   1.000
_cell.length_c   1.000
_cell.angle_alpha   90.00
_cell.angle_beta   90.00
_cell.angle_gamma   90.00
#
_symmetry.space_group_name_H-M   'P 1'
#
loop_
_entity.id
_entity.type
_entity.pdbx_description
1 polymer ?
#
loop_
_entity_poly.entity_id
_entity_poly.type
_entity_poly.pdbx_seq_one_letter_code
_entity_poly.pdbx_strand_id
1 'polypeptide(L)'
;MEPLSTFPNKKLRQAVPPENNMFLKVMELHPEILQGLLSTMMNIVMFEDCKHQWSMSRPLLVLILLYEDYFRRIRETVIQSQPVAKQQTMARLFDILMDGIERNLLIRNRDKFTQNLSQFRRDINECLKISPQANATNEMDD
;
A
#
# COMPACT_ATOMS: atom_id res chain seq x y z
N MET A 1 6.48 1.91 73.00
CA MET A 1 6.43 0.75 72.07
C MET A 1 5.42 1.13 71.01
N GLU A 2 5.88 1.69 69.89
CA GLU A 2 5.01 2.16 68.79
C GLU A 2 4.85 1.06 67.73
N PRO A 3 3.66 0.92 67.09
CA PRO A 3 3.49 -0.06 66.03
C PRO A 3 3.94 0.53 64.68
N LEU A 4 4.93 -0.10 64.04
CA LEU A 4 5.25 0.15 62.63
C LEU A 4 4.13 -0.38 61.73
N SER A 5 3.44 0.52 61.03
CA SER A 5 2.55 0.18 59.92
C SER A 5 3.36 -0.04 58.64
N THR A 6 3.48 -1.29 58.19
CA THR A 6 4.08 -1.67 56.90
C THR A 6 2.98 -1.84 55.84
N PHE A 7 2.77 -0.81 55.01
CA PHE A 7 2.09 -0.96 53.72
C PHE A 7 3.11 -0.80 52.57
N PRO A 8 3.02 -1.64 51.51
CA PRO A 8 4.04 -1.73 50.48
C PRO A 8 4.00 -0.51 49.56
N ASN A 9 5.19 0.08 49.36
CA ASN A 9 5.43 1.18 48.43
C ASN A 9 5.09 0.72 46.99
N LYS A 10 3.93 1.13 46.46
CA LYS A 10 3.65 1.04 45.02
C LYS A 10 4.67 1.94 44.33
N LYS A 11 5.66 1.34 43.66
CA LYS A 11 6.53 2.05 42.72
C LYS A 11 5.63 2.71 41.68
N LEU A 12 5.43 4.02 41.82
CA LEU A 12 4.82 4.87 40.81
C LEU A 12 5.62 4.62 39.54
N ARG A 13 4.96 4.09 38.50
CA ARG A 13 5.59 3.90 37.18
C ARG A 13 6.25 5.23 36.83
N GLN A 14 7.58 5.24 36.75
CA GLN A 14 8.32 6.38 36.23
C GLN A 14 7.72 6.70 34.85
N ALA A 15 7.18 7.90 34.70
CA ALA A 15 6.77 8.41 33.42
C ALA A 15 7.99 8.40 32.51
N VAL A 16 7.94 7.61 31.44
CA VAL A 16 8.95 7.63 30.39
C VAL A 16 8.98 9.06 29.82
N PRO A 17 10.16 9.70 29.71
CA PRO A 17 10.26 11.05 29.14
C PRO A 17 9.79 11.07 27.67
N PRO A 18 9.36 12.22 27.13
CA PRO A 18 8.73 12.33 25.82
C PRO A 18 9.77 12.27 24.69
N GLU A 19 10.43 11.12 24.50
CA GLU A 19 11.41 10.94 23.43
C GLU A 19 10.79 10.54 22.07
N ASN A 20 9.46 10.49 21.94
CA ASN A 20 8.82 9.97 20.73
C ASN A 20 8.36 11.03 19.71
N ASN A 21 8.80 12.29 19.84
CA ASN A 21 8.36 13.38 18.95
C ASN A 21 9.22 13.54 17.68
N MET A 22 10.35 12.84 17.58
CA MET A 22 11.23 12.96 16.40
C MET A 22 10.53 12.48 15.13
N PHE A 23 9.81 11.35 15.19
CA PHE A 23 9.05 10.83 14.06
C PHE A 23 7.96 11.80 13.61
N LEU A 24 7.18 12.33 14.55
CA LEU A 24 6.15 13.31 14.25
C LEU A 24 6.74 14.58 13.63
N LYS A 25 7.86 15.07 14.17
CA LYS A 25 8.58 16.22 13.63
C LYS A 25 9.11 15.98 12.21
N VAL A 26 9.63 14.78 11.92
CA VAL A 26 10.02 14.39 10.56
C VAL A 26 8.81 14.31 9.64
N MET A 27 7.69 13.76 10.09
CA MET A 27 6.46 13.71 9.30
C MET A 27 5.87 15.09 9.00
N GLU A 28 5.98 16.04 9.95
CA GLU A 28 5.56 17.43 9.75
C GLU A 28 6.45 18.15 8.74
N LEU A 29 7.77 17.93 8.82
CA LEU A 29 8.74 18.59 7.94
C LEU A 29 8.83 17.93 6.55
N HIS A 30 8.58 16.63 6.47
CA HIS A 30 8.80 15.81 5.29
C HIS A 30 7.63 14.84 5.02
N PRO A 31 6.41 15.35 4.77
CA PRO A 31 5.24 14.50 4.47
C PRO A 31 5.42 13.65 3.19
N GLU A 32 6.35 14.03 2.31
CA GLU A 32 6.72 13.32 1.09
C GLU A 32 7.32 11.93 1.34
N ILE A 33 7.85 11.65 2.53
CA ILE A 33 8.51 10.37 2.82
C ILE A 33 7.51 9.22 2.75
N LEU A 34 6.38 9.33 3.44
CA LEU A 34 5.37 8.27 3.46
C LEU A 34 4.60 8.19 2.13
N GLN A 35 4.43 9.32 1.43
CA GLN A 35 3.91 9.33 0.06
C GLN A 35 4.87 8.60 -0.90
N GLY A 36 6.17 8.86 -0.77
CA GLY A 36 7.23 8.14 -1.49
C GLY A 36 7.17 6.64 -1.21
N LEU A 37 7.04 6.26 0.07
CA LEU A 37 6.89 4.86 0.46
C LEU A 37 5.64 4.21 -0.16
N LEU A 38 4.50 4.92 -0.20
CA LEU A 38 3.28 4.44 -0.87
C LEU A 38 3.53 4.21 -2.37
N SER A 39 4.15 5.18 -3.04
CA SER A 39 4.50 5.06 -4.48
C SER A 39 5.43 3.87 -4.73
N THR A 40 6.49 3.72 -3.92
CA THR A 40 7.41 2.59 -3.99
C THR A 40 6.70 1.26 -3.78
N MET A 41 5.85 1.14 -2.75
CA MET A 41 5.10 -0.09 -2.49
C MET A 41 4.13 -0.42 -3.62
N MET A 42 3.46 0.58 -4.20
CA MET A 42 2.61 0.37 -5.38
C MET A 42 3.41 -0.13 -6.58
N ASN A 43 4.57 0.47 -6.86
CA ASN A 43 5.42 0.02 -7.96
C ASN A 43 5.89 -1.43 -7.78
N ILE A 44 6.32 -1.81 -6.56
CA ILE A 44 6.72 -3.19 -6.26
C ILE A 44 5.54 -4.14 -6.47
N VAL A 45 4.32 -3.77 -6.04
CA VAL A 45 3.13 -4.60 -6.24
C VAL A 45 2.79 -4.78 -7.72
N MET A 46 2.93 -3.74 -8.53
CA MET A 46 2.55 -3.74 -9.94
C MET A 46 3.59 -4.39 -10.85
N PHE A 47 4.88 -4.28 -10.53
CA PHE A 47 5.96 -4.60 -11.48
C PHE A 47 6.95 -5.66 -10.99
N GLU A 48 7.00 -5.97 -9.68
CA GLU A 48 7.99 -6.90 -9.15
C GLU A 48 7.40 -8.24 -8.72
N ASP A 49 8.26 -9.27 -8.77
CA ASP A 49 8.00 -10.57 -8.18
C ASP A 49 8.14 -10.54 -6.65
N CYS A 50 7.22 -9.84 -5.98
CA CYS A 50 7.20 -9.78 -4.53
C CYS A 50 6.90 -11.17 -3.94
N LYS A 51 7.92 -11.80 -3.34
CA LYS A 51 7.86 -13.12 -2.69
C LYS A 51 7.10 -13.13 -1.36
N HIS A 52 6.85 -11.94 -0.76
CA HIS A 52 6.14 -11.77 0.52
C HIS A 52 4.86 -10.93 0.39
N GLN A 53 3.96 -11.31 -0.53
CA GLN A 53 2.71 -10.59 -0.85
C GLN A 53 1.88 -10.22 0.39
N TRP A 54 1.78 -11.15 1.32
CA TRP A 54 0.93 -11.05 2.51
C TRP A 54 1.47 -9.98 3.47
N SER A 55 2.79 -9.92 3.63
CA SER A 55 3.46 -8.97 4.50
C SER A 55 3.38 -7.53 3.98
N MET A 56 3.31 -7.34 2.65
CA MET A 56 3.22 -6.02 2.01
C MET A 56 1.81 -5.43 1.99
N SER A 57 0.76 -6.28 2.01
CA SER A 57 -0.64 -5.83 1.96
C SER A 57 -1.01 -4.86 3.09
N ARG A 58 -0.63 -5.21 4.33
CA ARG A 58 -0.98 -4.47 5.54
C ARG A 58 -0.36 -3.07 5.60
N PRO A 59 0.96 -2.88 5.42
CA PRO A 59 1.54 -1.53 5.38
C PRO A 59 1.02 -0.71 4.19
N LEU A 60 0.79 -1.34 3.03
CA LEU A 60 0.23 -0.64 1.87
C LEU A 60 -1.19 -0.11 2.15
N LEU A 61 -2.08 -0.91 2.74
CA LEU A 61 -3.43 -0.45 3.09
C LEU A 61 -3.39 0.75 4.04
N VAL A 62 -2.51 0.71 5.06
CA VAL A 62 -2.35 1.83 6.00
C VAL A 62 -1.97 3.11 5.25
N LEU A 63 -1.01 3.02 4.32
CA LEU A 63 -0.55 4.16 3.54
C LEU A 63 -1.64 4.68 2.58
N ILE A 64 -2.40 3.79 1.93
CA ILE A 64 -3.50 4.17 1.04
C ILE A 64 -4.58 4.94 1.81
N LEU A 65 -5.01 4.44 2.99
CA LEU A 65 -6.03 5.10 3.81
C LEU A 65 -5.52 6.40 4.44
N LEU A 66 -4.21 6.52 4.68
CA LEU A 66 -3.60 7.73 5.21
C LEU A 66 -3.45 8.82 4.13
N TYR A 67 -3.18 8.44 2.87
CA TYR A 67 -2.91 9.35 1.76
C TYR A 67 -3.82 9.11 0.54
N GLU A 68 -5.13 9.05 0.76
CA GLU A 68 -6.14 8.70 -0.27
C GLU A 68 -6.04 9.59 -1.52
N ASP A 69 -5.86 10.91 -1.37
CA ASP A 69 -5.73 11.83 -2.51
C ASP A 69 -4.44 11.62 -3.31
N TYR A 70 -3.36 11.24 -2.64
CA TYR A 70 -2.11 10.90 -3.31
C TYR A 70 -2.22 9.56 -4.04
N PHE A 71 -2.87 8.56 -3.42
CA PHE A 71 -3.19 7.29 -4.08
C PHE A 71 -4.04 7.50 -5.34
N ARG A 72 -5.04 8.39 -5.30
CA ARG A 72 -5.84 8.75 -6.48
C ARG A 72 -4.99 9.33 -7.61
N ARG A 73 -4.04 10.21 -7.29
CA ARG A 73 -3.09 10.75 -8.27
C ARG A 73 -2.16 9.69 -8.84
N ILE A 74 -1.68 8.74 -8.03
CA ILE A 74 -0.90 7.59 -8.52
C ILE A 74 -1.75 6.79 -9.52
N ARG A 75 -2.99 6.44 -9.15
CA ARG A 75 -3.93 5.72 -10.02
C ARG A 75 -4.09 6.44 -11.36
N GLU A 76 -4.41 7.73 -11.35
CA GLU A 76 -4.62 8.53 -12.57
C GLU A 76 -3.36 8.55 -13.44
N THR A 77 -2.19 8.76 -12.84
CA THR A 77 -0.91 8.74 -13.54
C THR A 77 -0.65 7.40 -14.23
N VAL A 78 -0.86 6.30 -13.50
CA VAL A 78 -0.69 4.94 -14.04
C VAL A 78 -1.66 4.69 -15.19
N ILE A 79 -2.95 5.04 -15.05
CA ILE A 79 -3.94 4.89 -16.12
C ILE A 79 -3.54 5.71 -17.35
N GLN A 80 -3.21 6.99 -17.20
CA GLN A 80 -2.87 7.87 -18.32
C GLN A 80 -1.58 7.45 -19.05
N SER A 81 -0.66 6.77 -18.35
CA SER A 81 0.54 6.20 -18.97
C SER A 81 0.27 4.97 -19.86
N GLN A 82 -0.92 4.37 -19.77
CA GLN A 82 -1.29 3.24 -20.62
C GLN A 82 -1.84 3.69 -21.98
N PRO A 83 -1.69 2.89 -23.05
CA PRO A 83 -2.41 3.09 -24.30
C PRO A 83 -3.92 3.21 -24.08
N VAL A 84 -4.61 4.07 -24.82
CA VAL A 84 -6.06 4.38 -24.65
C VAL A 84 -6.92 3.11 -24.53
N ALA A 85 -6.65 2.09 -25.35
CA ALA A 85 -7.35 0.81 -25.33
C ALA A 85 -7.25 0.04 -24.00
N LYS A 86 -6.20 0.27 -23.21
CA LYS A 86 -5.98 -0.39 -21.91
C LYS A 86 -6.38 0.48 -20.71
N GLN A 87 -6.63 1.78 -20.90
CA GLN A 87 -6.90 2.70 -19.79
C GLN A 87 -8.14 2.29 -18.98
N GLN A 88 -9.23 1.91 -19.66
CA GLN A 88 -10.45 1.46 -18.98
C GLN A 88 -10.22 0.17 -18.18
N THR A 89 -9.47 -0.78 -18.73
CA THR A 89 -9.09 -2.01 -18.04
C THR A 89 -8.26 -1.68 -16.80
N MET A 90 -7.24 -0.83 -16.93
CA MET A 90 -6.40 -0.40 -15.81
C MET A 90 -7.23 0.29 -14.72
N ALA A 91 -8.16 1.17 -15.11
CA ALA A 91 -9.07 1.84 -14.18
C ALA A 91 -9.89 0.85 -13.34
N ARG A 92 -10.42 -0.19 -13.99
CA ARG A 92 -11.19 -1.27 -13.34
C ARG A 92 -10.34 -2.10 -12.39
N LEU A 93 -9.07 -2.35 -12.70
CA LEU A 93 -8.17 -3.06 -11.79
C LEU A 93 -8.01 -2.30 -10.46
N PHE A 94 -7.83 -0.99 -10.51
CA PHE A 94 -7.80 -0.15 -9.32
C PHE A 94 -9.14 -0.15 -8.54
N ASP A 95 -10.27 -0.25 -9.24
CA ASP A 95 -11.57 -0.41 -8.56
C ASP A 95 -11.66 -1.76 -7.84
N ILE A 96 -11.19 -2.86 -8.45
CA ILE A 96 -11.10 -4.20 -7.82
C ILE A 96 -10.19 -4.17 -6.59
N LEU A 97 -9.06 -3.47 -6.66
CA LEU A 97 -8.13 -3.33 -5.54
C LEU A 97 -8.83 -2.75 -4.29
N MET A 98 -9.70 -1.76 -4.49
CA MET A 98 -10.39 -1.03 -3.42
C MET A 98 -11.83 -1.53 -3.17
N ASP A 99 -12.28 -2.58 -3.86
CA ASP A 99 -13.64 -3.10 -3.74
C ASP A 99 -13.95 -3.56 -2.31
N GLY A 100 -15.00 -2.98 -1.72
CA GLY A 100 -15.44 -3.28 -0.36
C GLY A 100 -14.45 -2.87 0.74
N ILE A 101 -13.47 -2.00 0.45
CA ILE A 101 -12.56 -1.46 1.46
C ILE A 101 -13.18 -0.25 2.14
N GLU A 102 -13.23 -0.31 3.47
CA GLU A 102 -13.69 0.78 4.32
C GLU A 102 -12.51 1.60 4.86
N ARG A 103 -12.76 2.81 5.36
CA ARG A 103 -11.74 3.66 6.00
C ARG A 103 -11.47 3.23 7.45
N ASN A 104 -11.04 1.98 7.65
CA ASN A 104 -10.64 1.42 8.94
C ASN A 104 -9.60 0.31 8.79
N LEU A 105 -8.97 -0.08 9.89
CA LEU A 105 -7.93 -1.13 9.92
C LEU A 105 -8.38 -2.41 10.62
N LEU A 106 -9.69 -2.68 10.63
CA LEU A 106 -10.24 -3.91 11.23
C LEU A 106 -9.69 -5.15 10.51
N ILE A 107 -9.58 -6.27 11.24
CA ILE A 107 -9.05 -7.54 10.70
C ILE A 107 -9.75 -7.91 9.38
N ARG A 108 -11.08 -7.88 9.37
CA ARG A 108 -11.90 -8.19 8.18
C ARG A 108 -11.53 -7.31 6.97
N ASN A 109 -11.35 -6.02 7.18
CA ASN A 109 -11.01 -5.08 6.11
C ASN A 109 -9.59 -5.31 5.58
N ARG A 110 -8.63 -5.60 6.47
CA ARG A 110 -7.25 -5.96 6.10
C ARG A 110 -7.20 -7.27 5.31
N ASP A 111 -7.97 -8.27 5.73
CA ASP A 111 -8.01 -9.57 5.05
C ASP A 111 -8.67 -9.44 3.66
N LYS A 112 -9.74 -8.63 3.55
CA LYS A 112 -10.36 -8.28 2.27
C LYS A 112 -9.38 -7.56 1.33
N PHE A 113 -8.63 -6.58 1.82
CA PHE A 113 -7.61 -5.91 1.03
C PHE A 113 -6.51 -6.87 0.55
N THR A 114 -6.09 -7.79 1.42
CA THR A 114 -5.10 -8.82 1.05
C THR A 114 -5.59 -9.66 -0.14
N GLN A 115 -6.86 -10.08 -0.11
CA GLN A 115 -7.48 -10.83 -1.22
C GLN A 115 -7.58 -9.99 -2.50
N ASN A 116 -8.05 -8.74 -2.39
CA ASN A 116 -8.16 -7.82 -3.53
C ASN A 116 -6.78 -7.57 -4.16
N LEU A 117 -5.74 -7.37 -3.35
CA LEU A 117 -4.36 -7.15 -3.81
C LEU A 117 -3.81 -8.35 -4.58
N SER A 118 -4.09 -9.57 -4.10
CA SER A 118 -3.70 -10.79 -4.82
C SER A 118 -4.40 -10.92 -6.17
N GLN A 119 -5.67 -10.54 -6.28
CA GLN A 119 -6.39 -10.50 -7.55
C GLN A 119 -5.82 -9.43 -8.48
N PHE A 120 -5.71 -8.19 -7.98
CA PHE A 120 -5.15 -7.06 -8.71
C PHE A 120 -3.80 -7.39 -9.34
N ARG A 121 -2.90 -8.00 -8.58
CA ARG A 121 -1.56 -8.34 -9.07
C ARG A 121 -1.57 -9.40 -10.18
N ARG A 122 -2.47 -10.38 -10.12
CA ARG A 122 -2.62 -11.36 -11.21
C ARG A 122 -3.07 -10.67 -12.49
N ASP A 123 -4.12 -9.86 -12.39
CA ASP A 123 -4.77 -9.27 -13.57
C ASP A 123 -3.93 -8.14 -14.18
N ILE A 124 -3.23 -7.35 -13.36
CA ILE A 124 -2.39 -6.26 -13.86
C ILE A 124 -1.18 -6.81 -14.62
N ASN A 125 -0.59 -7.91 -14.17
CA ASN A 125 0.50 -8.57 -14.86
C ASN A 125 0.06 -9.07 -16.24
N GLU A 126 -1.14 -9.63 -16.36
CA GLU A 126 -1.69 -10.01 -17.67
C GLU A 126 -1.98 -8.79 -18.56
N CYS A 127 -2.49 -7.70 -18.00
CA CYS A 127 -2.72 -6.46 -18.73
C CYS A 127 -1.41 -5.84 -19.28
N LEU A 128 -0.33 -5.94 -18.51
CA LEU A 128 0.99 -5.40 -18.86
C LEU A 128 1.78 -6.30 -19.83
N LYS A 129 1.63 -7.64 -19.76
CA LYS A 129 2.32 -8.60 -20.64
C LYS A 129 1.90 -8.51 -22.11
N ILE A 130 0.68 -8.05 -22.42
CA ILE A 130 0.16 -7.95 -23.79
C ILE A 130 0.75 -6.70 -24.47
N SER A 131 2.03 -6.71 -24.83
CA SER A 131 2.55 -5.84 -25.89
C SER A 131 2.46 -6.60 -27.22
N PRO A 132 1.95 -6.00 -28.31
CA PRO A 132 1.88 -6.69 -29.58
C PRO A 132 3.30 -6.87 -30.13
N GLN A 133 3.85 -8.08 -30.02
CA GLN A 133 4.71 -8.58 -31.08
C GLN A 133 3.81 -8.84 -32.29
N ALA A 134 3.54 -7.79 -33.06
CA ALA A 134 2.93 -7.90 -34.37
C ALA A 134 3.99 -7.61 -35.43
N ASN A 135 4.27 -8.66 -36.22
CA ASN A 135 4.71 -8.65 -37.61
C ASN A 135 6.20 -8.42 -37.91
N ALA A 136 6.94 -9.52 -37.93
CA ALA A 136 7.98 -9.76 -38.92
C ALA A 136 7.92 -11.23 -39.41
N THR A 137 6.76 -11.61 -39.96
CA THR A 137 6.66 -12.72 -40.93
C THR A 137 6.06 -12.13 -42.18
N ASN A 138 6.87 -11.37 -42.91
CA ASN A 138 6.69 -11.14 -44.34
C ASN A 138 7.93 -11.71 -45.02
N GLU A 139 7.96 -13.03 -45.15
CA GLU A 139 8.66 -13.69 -46.24
C GLU A 139 7.68 -14.73 -46.79
N MET A 140 6.94 -14.32 -47.81
CA MET A 140 6.15 -15.19 -48.67
C MET A 140 6.59 -14.91 -50.11
N ASP A 141 7.03 -15.98 -50.77
CA ASP A 141 7.11 -16.25 -52.22
C ASP A 141 7.50 -15.12 -53.20
N ASP A 142 8.68 -15.21 -53.82
CA ASP A 142 8.91 -15.78 -55.17
C ASP A 142 10.41 -15.72 -55.55
#